data_AF-A0A660MDL5-F1
#
_entry.id   AF-A0A660MDL5-F1
#
_cell.length_a   1.000
_cell.length_b   1.000
_cell.length_c   1.000
_cell.angle_alpha   90.00
_cell.angle_beta   90.00
_cell.angle_gamma   90.00
#
_symmetry.space_group_name_H-M   'P 1'
#
loop_
_entity.id
_entity.type
_entity.pdbx_description
1 polymer ?
#
loop_
_entity_poly.entity_id
_entity_poly.type
_entity_poly.pdbx_seq_one_letter_code
_entity_poly.pdbx_strand_id
1 'polypeptide(L)' 'MRILLAEDDRMIGEAVHAGLKDAAYAVDWVKDGAMVLRAAESENYDLILLDLGLPKKD' A
#
# COMPACT_ATOMS: atom_id res chain seq x y z
N MET A 1 -8.29 11.48 -3.12
CA MET A 1 -7.91 10.19 -3.71
C MET A 1 -7.22 9.37 -2.65
N ARG A 2 -7.65 8.12 -2.45
CA ARG A 2 -7.11 7.22 -1.43
C ARG A 2 -6.38 6.06 -2.10
N ILE A 3 -5.15 5.83 -1.65
CA ILE A 3 -4.24 4.84 -2.23
C ILE A 3 -3.91 3.79 -1.17
N LEU A 4 -4.02 2.52 -1.53
CA LEU A 4 -3.51 1.41 -0.73
C LEU A 4 -2.09 1.09 -1.21
N LEU A 5 -1.11 1.27 -0.34
CA LEU A 5 0.29 0.87 -0.59
C LEU A 5 0.54 -0.46 0.12
N ALA A 6 0.98 -1.46 -0.63
CA ALA A 6 1.36 -2.77 -0.12
C ALA A 6 2.84 -3.01 -0.40
N GLU A 7 3.66 -2.96 0.64
CA GLU A 7 5.13 -2.99 0.56
C GLU A 7 5.70 -3.43 1.91
N ASP A 8 6.52 -4.49 1.94
CA ASP A 8 7.14 -5.00 3.17
C ASP A 8 8.51 -4.39 3.46
N ASP A 9 9.22 -3.92 2.43
CA ASP A 9 10.46 -3.18 2.62
C ASP A 9 10.18 -1.80 3.21
N ARG A 10 10.69 -1.59 4.43
CA ARG A 10 10.45 -0.34 5.16
C ARG A 10 11.03 0.88 4.45
N MET A 11 12.21 0.77 3.85
CA MET A 11 12.88 1.90 3.20
C MET A 11 12.13 2.33 1.94
N ILE A 12 11.72 1.35 1.12
CA ILE A 12 10.93 1.60 -0.09
C ILE A 12 9.57 2.18 0.28
N GLY A 13 8.86 1.53 1.21
CA GLY A 13 7.54 1.96 1.60
C GLY A 13 7.51 3.34 2.25
N GLU A 14 8.52 3.71 3.07
CA GLU A 14 8.64 5.07 3.62
C GLU A 14 8.84 6.11 2.51
N ALA A 15 9.70 5.83 1.53
CA ALA A 15 9.96 6.75 0.42
C ALA A 15 8.72 6.96 -0.47
N VAL A 16 8.02 5.89 -0.83
CA VAL A 16 6.79 5.96 -1.65
C VAL A 16 5.67 6.66 -0.87
N HIS A 17 5.46 6.28 0.39
CA HIS A 17 4.43 6.89 1.23
C HIS A 17 4.68 8.40 1.43
N ALA A 18 5.93 8.82 1.64
CA ALA A 18 6.28 10.24 1.72
C ALA A 18 5.95 11.00 0.44
N GLY A 19 6.37 10.48 -0.73
CA GLY A 19 6.08 11.13 -2.02
C GLY A 19 4.58 11.24 -2.33
N LEU A 20 3.78 10.23 -1.96
CA LEU A 20 2.34 10.26 -2.12
C LEU A 20 1.66 11.24 -1.15
N LYS A 21 2.15 11.35 0.09
CA LYS A 21 1.66 12.35 1.05
C LYS A 21 2.00 13.78 0.62
N ASP A 22 3.19 14.00 0.08
CA ASP A 22 3.59 15.30 -0.46
C ASP A 22 2.72 15.72 -1.64
N ALA A 23 2.23 14.74 -2.43
CA ALA A 23 1.23 14.94 -3.47
C ALA A 23 -0.22 15.08 -2.94
N ALA A 24 -0.41 15.20 -1.62
CA ALA A 24 -1.69 15.34 -0.92
C ALA A 24 -2.65 14.15 -1.09
N TYR A 25 -2.12 12.94 -1.29
CA TYR A 25 -2.93 11.71 -1.28
C TYR A 25 -3.10 11.14 0.12
N ALA A 26 -4.28 10.56 0.38
CA ALA A 26 -4.48 9.71 1.55
C ALA A 26 -3.92 8.33 1.25
N VAL A 27 -2.98 7.86 2.06
CA VAL A 27 -2.28 6.60 1.83
C VAL A 27 -2.43 5.71 3.04
N ASP A 28 -2.97 4.51 2.82
CA ASP A 28 -2.94 3.43 3.80
C ASP A 28 -1.83 2.47 3.40
N TRP A 29 -0.83 2.31 4.27
CA TRP A 29 0.32 1.44 4.01
C TRP A 29 0.21 0.15 4.83
N VAL A 30 0.16 -0.98 4.12
CA VAL A 30 0.19 -2.34 4.69
C VAL A 30 1.48 -3.04 4.28
N LYS A 31 2.01 -3.89 5.17
CA LYS A 31 3.28 -4.62 4.97
C LYS A 31 3.09 -6.12 4.75
N ASP A 32 1.84 -6.57 4.70
CA ASP A 32 1.47 -7.98 4.57
C ASP A 32 0.47 -8.12 3.43
N GLY A 33 0.80 -8.96 2.43
CA GLY A 33 -0.04 -9.26 1.29
C GLY A 33 -1.45 -9.75 1.68
N ALA A 34 -1.59 -10.45 2.80
CA ALA A 34 -2.89 -10.91 3.30
C ALA A 34 -3.76 -9.76 3.82
N MET A 35 -3.15 -8.68 4.31
CA MET A 35 -3.88 -7.48 4.74
C MET A 35 -4.38 -6.65 3.56
N VAL A 36 -3.71 -6.73 2.40
CA VAL A 36 -4.11 -6.00 1.18
C VAL A 36 -5.53 -6.35 0.77
N LEU A 37 -5.86 -7.64 0.69
CA LEU A 37 -7.20 -8.10 0.30
C LEU A 37 -8.26 -7.63 1.28
N ARG A 38 -8.00 -7.75 2.60
CA ARG A 38 -8.94 -7.28 3.62
C ARG A 38 -9.15 -5.78 3.55
N ALA A 39 -8.08 -5.01 3.35
CA ALA A 39 -8.18 -3.57 3.21
C ALA A 39 -8.99 -3.19 1.97
N ALA A 40 -8.68 -3.80 0.82
CA ALA A 40 -9.37 -3.56 -0.45
C ALA A 40 -10.86 -3.97 -0.42
N GLU A 41 -11.24 -4.95 0.40
CA GLU A 41 -12.64 -5.32 0.63
C GLU A 41 -13.35 -4.37 1.61
N SER A 42 -12.63 -3.80 2.57
CA SER A 42 -13.22 -2.93 3.62
C SER A 42 -13.43 -1.49 3.19
N GLU A 43 -12.62 -0.98 2.26
CA GLU A 43 -12.55 0.44 1.91
C GLU A 43 -12.44 0.61 0.40
N ASN A 44 -13.01 1.70 -0.13
CA ASN A 44 -12.88 2.05 -1.54
C ASN A 44 -11.56 2.79 -1.77
N TYR A 45 -10.63 2.14 -2.44
CA TYR A 45 -9.39 2.76 -2.92
C TYR A 45 -9.49 3.11 -4.40
N ASP A 46 -8.94 4.27 -4.77
CA ASP A 46 -8.88 4.71 -6.16
C ASP A 46 -7.70 4.05 -6.90
N LEU A 47 -6.67 3.64 -6.15
CA LEU A 47 -5.47 2.99 -6.66
C LEU A 47 -4.89 2.03 -5.60
N ILE A 48 -4.36 0.90 -6.05
CA ILE A 48 -3.58 -0.03 -5.22
C ILE A 48 -2.18 -0.13 -5.83
N LEU A 49 -1.16 0.18 -5.03
CA LEU A 49 0.24 -0.03 -5.35
C LEU A 49 0.70 -1.32 -4.66
N LEU A 50 1.02 -2.34 -5.43
CA LEU A 50 1.38 -3.66 -4.94
C LEU A 50 2.85 -3.95 -5.27
N ASP A 51 3.67 -4.19 -4.25
CA ASP A 51 4.99 -4.76 -4.46
C ASP A 51 4.89 -6.26 -4.82
N LEU A 52 5.65 -6.65 -5.84
CA LEU A 52 5.74 -8.03 -6.32
C LEU A 52 6.66 -8.90 -5.46
N GLY A 53 7.53 -8.28 -4.66
CA GLY A 53 8.39 -8.94 -3.68
C GLY A 53 7.67 -9.38 -2.42
N LEU A 54 6.45 -8.89 -2.18
CA LEU A 54 5.67 -9.18 -0.98
C LEU A 54 5.62 -10.69 -0.68
N PRO A 55 6.16 -11.13 0.47
CA PRO A 55 6.15 -12.52 0.84
C PRO A 55 4.71 -12.98 1.11
N LYS A 56 4.35 -14.09 0.43
CA LYS A 56 3.07 -14.82 0.43
C LYS A 56 2.00 -14.29 -0.53
N LYS A 57 1.99 -14.92 -1.70
CA LYS A 57 0.76 -15.39 -2.34
C LYS A 57 1.09 -16.64 -3.17
N ASP A 58 1.44 -17.71 -2.46
CA ASP A 58 1.49 -19.07 -3.01
C ASP A 58 0.11 -19.72 -2.81
#